data_AF-A0A916S5Z4-F1
#
_entry.id   AF-A0A916S5Z4-F1
#
_cell.length_a   1.000
_cell.length_b   1.000
_cell.length_c   1.000
_cell.angle_alpha   90.00
_cell.angle_beta   90.00
_cell.angle_gamma   90.00
#
_symmetry.space_group_name_H-M   'P 1'
#
loop_
_entity.id
_entity.type
_entity.pdbx_description
1 polymer ?
#
loop_
_entity_poly.entity_id
_entity_poly.type
_entity_poly.pdbx_seq_one_letter_code
_entity_poly.pdbx_strand_id
1 'polypeptide(L)'
;MVQIEDAEFCGDDGARAERVGSPSGDLVRFARLTAEICGTGRTLDLGSGEGWLVGELLQLGIDAIGVDVSHASVERANNRFPNRFSVASILNLPFRNDEFETVVSINCLEHLAAEDVPRALAEIHRVVRRFALLQIATTPDQENSGYLTVEGRQWWEDQFFQAGFRKAPGYYTVNRYQNLNHDDRQIHLVLEKVPSDAQRRTPHPPKDMSRRSGLDSDRTLFPYHWAKDFARPGDRVLDLSLIDVFGPYMLYQDTEVASVVTLTSEHTYARANFGSQSPAVEFLPEDPLGFIQKAQTGEYDLVIGFSPESAFHLSSSLTECSRVLSPGGRLLLAIEDRAPLSDPGAGALETALSTLMEHAGAVFHLETIVLQDRRIVVEGREATIRAIDVVSQPCDIPPGVARLLVALIKDPTRNSAPFRETIHGYSKPPKNLLAFERDYDNPWLVRSLLSMPNRAKSKSALLRIANTVLTQSGGKASPDVGASLAVLGYRLLETPDIHASTILEFVGKLDVFLARPSRNAHSIRWRISLNFLAGKLQQKMGKLGKAVEYFEKTLEIPFSKFSLLVSTQN
;
A
#
# COMPACT_ATOMS: atom_id res chain seq x y z
N MET A 1 13.07 -63.18 13.15
CA MET A 1 14.48 -63.60 13.17
C MET A 1 14.89 -63.92 11.74
N VAL A 2 15.20 -62.88 10.97
CA VAL A 2 15.98 -62.91 9.72
C VAL A 2 16.64 -61.53 9.66
N GLN A 3 17.96 -61.52 9.49
CA GLN A 3 18.86 -60.37 9.56
C GLN A 3 18.65 -59.42 8.38
N ILE A 4 18.79 -58.12 8.65
CA ILE A 4 18.96 -57.09 7.63
C ILE A 4 20.47 -56.87 7.52
N GLU A 5 21.05 -57.20 6.37
CA GLU A 5 22.43 -56.88 6.03
C GLU A 5 22.52 -55.43 5.54
N ASP A 6 23.59 -54.77 5.98
CA ASP A 6 23.97 -53.40 5.68
C ASP A 6 24.19 -53.19 4.18
N ALA A 7 23.51 -52.18 3.61
CA ALA A 7 23.81 -51.70 2.27
C ALA A 7 25.04 -50.79 2.34
N GLU A 8 26.14 -51.26 1.76
CA GLU A 8 27.41 -50.57 1.62
C GLU A 8 27.24 -49.19 0.98
N PHE A 9 27.62 -48.17 1.74
CA PHE A 9 27.85 -46.81 1.27
C PHE A 9 29.15 -46.82 0.45
N CYS A 10 29.02 -46.91 -0.88
CA CYS A 10 30.16 -46.84 -1.77
C CYS A 10 30.65 -45.38 -1.83
N GLY A 11 31.76 -45.12 -1.15
CA GLY A 11 32.43 -43.83 -1.16
C GLY A 11 33.00 -43.51 -2.54
N ASP A 12 32.69 -42.31 -3.01
CA ASP A 12 33.60 -41.54 -3.84
C ASP A 12 33.78 -40.18 -3.17
N ASP A 13 34.91 -40.06 -2.45
CA ASP A 13 35.44 -38.83 -1.88
C ASP A 13 35.90 -37.89 -3.01
N GLY A 14 34.94 -37.41 -3.80
CA GLY A 14 35.13 -36.30 -4.70
C GLY A 14 34.98 -35.00 -3.92
N ALA A 15 36.06 -34.50 -3.34
CA ALA A 15 36.13 -33.17 -2.74
C ALA A 15 35.60 -32.11 -3.73
N ARG A 16 34.32 -31.74 -3.62
CA ARG A 16 33.76 -30.56 -4.28
C ARG A 16 34.49 -29.36 -3.68
N ALA A 17 35.22 -28.62 -4.51
CA ALA A 17 35.96 -27.44 -4.08
C ALA A 17 35.05 -26.51 -3.26
N GLU A 18 35.46 -26.24 -2.01
CA GLU A 18 34.74 -25.35 -1.10
C GLU A 18 34.65 -23.96 -1.72
N ARG A 19 33.43 -23.45 -1.90
CA ARG A 19 33.22 -22.08 -2.35
C ARG A 19 33.37 -21.13 -1.16
N VAL A 20 34.49 -20.41 -1.10
CA VAL A 20 34.62 -19.19 -0.30
C VAL A 20 33.95 -18.06 -1.09
N GLY A 21 32.67 -17.80 -0.82
CA GLY A 21 31.86 -16.81 -1.54
C GLY A 21 31.78 -15.47 -0.83
N SER A 22 31.89 -14.38 -1.59
CA SER A 22 31.39 -13.06 -1.19
C SER A 22 29.85 -13.09 -1.08
N PRO A 23 29.22 -12.22 -0.28
CA PRO A 23 27.76 -12.15 -0.18
C PRO A 23 27.09 -12.09 -1.56
N SER A 24 26.15 -13.00 -1.82
CA SER A 24 25.26 -12.89 -2.98
C SER A 24 24.11 -11.95 -2.64
N GLY A 25 23.98 -10.83 -3.36
CA GLY A 25 22.85 -9.91 -3.24
C GLY A 25 22.98 -8.84 -2.14
N ASP A 26 22.01 -7.93 -2.12
CA ASP A 26 21.93 -6.82 -1.16
C ASP A 26 21.32 -7.31 0.17
N LEU A 27 22.15 -7.91 1.02
CA LEU A 27 21.75 -8.48 2.31
C LEU A 27 21.10 -7.44 3.24
N VAL A 28 21.61 -6.21 3.22
CA VAL A 28 21.09 -5.09 4.03
C VAL A 28 19.65 -4.81 3.63
N ARG A 29 19.37 -4.73 2.32
CA ARG A 29 18.02 -4.55 1.82
C ARG A 29 17.12 -5.73 2.21
N PHE A 30 17.60 -6.97 2.08
CA PHE A 30 16.80 -8.15 2.40
C PHE A 30 16.45 -8.21 3.91
N ALA A 31 17.39 -7.90 4.80
CA ALA A 31 17.15 -7.81 6.23
C ALA A 31 16.15 -6.71 6.58
N ARG A 32 16.24 -5.53 5.94
CA ARG A 32 15.25 -4.44 6.11
C ARG A 32 13.86 -4.86 5.64
N LEU A 33 13.75 -5.49 4.47
CA LEU A 33 12.48 -6.02 3.98
C LEU A 33 11.87 -7.05 4.94
N THR A 34 12.71 -7.90 5.54
CA THR A 34 12.28 -8.85 6.57
C THR A 34 11.65 -8.10 7.75
N ALA A 35 12.34 -7.07 8.29
CA ALA A 35 11.83 -6.27 9.40
C ALA A 35 10.54 -5.50 9.06
N GLU A 36 10.49 -4.89 7.87
CA GLU A 36 9.36 -4.06 7.42
C GLU A 36 8.10 -4.87 7.14
N ILE A 37 8.23 -6.07 6.56
CA ILE A 37 7.10 -6.88 6.12
C ILE A 37 6.71 -7.93 7.16
N CYS A 38 7.71 -8.58 7.76
CA CYS A 38 7.51 -9.73 8.64
C CYS A 38 7.59 -9.34 10.14
N GLY A 39 8.03 -8.12 10.45
CA GLY A 39 8.27 -7.65 11.81
C GLY A 39 9.59 -8.16 12.39
N THR A 40 9.72 -8.08 13.72
CA THR A 40 10.96 -8.39 14.45
C THR A 40 10.90 -9.71 15.24
N GLY A 41 9.96 -10.58 14.90
CA GLY A 41 9.86 -11.90 15.50
C GLY A 41 11.09 -12.76 15.25
N ARG A 42 11.26 -13.83 16.03
CA ARG A 42 12.42 -14.73 15.91
C ARG A 42 12.51 -15.34 14.51
N THR A 43 13.70 -15.30 13.91
CA THR A 43 13.91 -15.61 12.50
C THR A 43 14.91 -16.75 12.29
N LEU A 44 14.60 -17.66 11.38
CA LEU A 44 15.49 -18.73 10.92
C LEU A 44 15.95 -18.46 9.48
N ASP A 45 17.26 -18.44 9.26
CA ASP A 45 17.90 -18.37 7.94
C ASP A 45 18.25 -19.78 7.42
N LEU A 46 17.71 -20.14 6.26
CA LEU A 46 17.90 -21.44 5.62
C LEU A 46 18.96 -21.37 4.51
N GLY A 47 19.99 -22.20 4.63
CA GLY A 47 21.17 -22.10 3.76
C GLY A 47 22.03 -20.90 4.13
N SER A 48 22.23 -20.70 5.44
CA SER A 48 22.81 -19.48 6.00
C SER A 48 24.27 -19.22 5.60
N GLY A 49 24.96 -20.20 5.00
CA GLY A 49 26.37 -20.09 4.62
C GLY A 49 27.23 -19.65 5.79
N GLU A 50 27.96 -18.55 5.63
CA GLU A 50 28.81 -17.97 6.68
C GLU A 50 28.09 -16.98 7.60
N GLY A 51 26.75 -16.93 7.54
CA GLY A 51 25.92 -16.23 8.52
C GLY A 51 25.78 -14.72 8.34
N TRP A 52 26.09 -14.19 7.15
CA TRP A 52 26.05 -12.74 6.90
C TRP A 52 24.65 -12.15 7.06
N LEU A 53 23.60 -12.81 6.54
CA LEU A 53 22.22 -12.33 6.68
C LEU A 53 21.78 -12.32 8.15
N VAL A 54 22.11 -13.35 8.93
CA VAL A 54 21.88 -13.38 10.38
C VAL A 54 22.56 -12.17 11.06
N GLY A 55 23.79 -11.81 10.65
CA GLY A 55 24.47 -10.61 11.13
C GLY A 55 23.68 -9.32 10.88
N GLU A 56 23.16 -9.13 9.67
CA GLU A 56 22.33 -7.96 9.31
C GLU A 56 21.01 -7.92 10.08
N LEU A 57 20.35 -9.07 10.27
CA LEU A 57 19.12 -9.18 11.06
C LEU A 57 19.36 -8.84 12.54
N LEU A 58 20.48 -9.31 13.12
CA LEU A 58 20.87 -8.99 14.49
C LEU A 58 21.11 -7.48 14.68
N GLN A 59 21.68 -6.79 13.69
CA GLN A 59 21.86 -5.33 13.74
C GLN A 59 20.53 -4.57 13.77
N LEU A 60 19.47 -5.14 13.19
CA LEU A 60 18.10 -4.61 13.26
C LEU A 60 17.36 -5.01 14.56
N GLY A 61 18.02 -5.72 15.48
CA GLY A 61 17.43 -6.18 16.74
C GLY A 61 16.56 -7.43 16.62
N ILE A 62 16.65 -8.16 15.51
CA ILE A 62 15.90 -9.40 15.29
C ILE A 62 16.70 -10.58 15.86
N ASP A 63 16.05 -11.41 16.68
CA ASP A 63 16.65 -12.65 17.16
C ASP A 63 16.73 -13.67 16.02
N ALA A 64 17.89 -13.73 15.35
CA ALA A 64 18.11 -14.57 14.18
C ALA A 64 19.10 -15.72 14.47
N ILE A 65 18.83 -16.88 13.88
CA ILE A 65 19.72 -18.05 13.83
C ILE A 65 19.77 -18.60 12.40
N GLY A 66 20.79 -19.42 12.08
CA GLY A 66 20.94 -20.01 10.76
C GLY A 66 21.18 -21.51 10.78
N VAL A 67 20.78 -22.18 9.69
CA VAL A 67 21.17 -23.57 9.41
C VAL A 67 21.82 -23.67 8.04
N ASP A 68 22.82 -24.55 7.94
CA ASP A 68 23.47 -24.90 6.67
C ASP A 68 23.92 -26.38 6.72
N VAL A 69 24.03 -27.02 5.56
CA VAL A 69 24.53 -28.41 5.46
C VAL A 69 26.05 -28.48 5.55
N SER A 70 26.76 -27.38 5.28
CA SER A 70 28.22 -27.28 5.32
C SER A 70 28.71 -27.07 6.76
N HIS A 71 29.38 -28.10 7.31
CA HIS A 71 30.03 -28.00 8.62
C HIS A 71 31.04 -26.85 8.68
N ALA A 72 31.85 -26.67 7.63
CA ALA A 72 32.87 -25.63 7.56
C ALA A 72 32.26 -24.22 7.55
N SER A 73 31.14 -24.03 6.84
CA SER A 73 30.42 -22.75 6.82
C SER A 73 29.83 -22.42 8.20
N VAL A 74 29.20 -23.41 8.86
CA VAL A 74 28.63 -23.27 10.21
C VAL A 74 29.71 -22.96 11.25
N GLU A 75 30.89 -23.60 11.17
CA GLU A 75 32.01 -23.32 12.07
C GLU A 75 32.49 -21.87 11.91
N ARG A 76 32.71 -21.41 10.66
CA ARG A 76 33.10 -20.01 10.39
C ARG A 76 32.02 -19.01 10.84
N ALA A 77 30.75 -19.34 10.61
CA ALA A 77 29.63 -18.51 11.04
C ALA A 77 29.56 -18.40 12.58
N ASN A 78 29.74 -19.51 13.31
CA ASN A 78 29.79 -19.51 14.77
C ASN A 78 31.04 -18.83 15.35
N ASN A 79 32.17 -18.85 14.64
CA ASN A 79 33.35 -18.05 15.03
C ASN A 79 33.04 -16.54 14.97
N ARG A 80 32.15 -16.12 14.06
CA ARG A 80 31.73 -14.72 13.91
C ARG A 80 30.58 -14.34 14.83
N PHE A 81 29.55 -15.18 14.93
CA PHE A 81 28.40 -15.02 15.82
C PHE A 81 28.18 -16.31 16.63
N PRO A 82 28.77 -16.40 17.83
CA PRO A 82 28.77 -17.63 18.63
C PRO A 82 27.37 -18.17 18.96
N ASN A 83 27.21 -19.48 18.81
CA ASN A 83 26.01 -20.25 19.17
C ASN A 83 24.74 -19.86 18.39
N ARG A 84 24.89 -19.35 17.16
CA ARG A 84 23.78 -18.93 16.29
C ARG A 84 23.54 -19.85 15.10
N PHE A 85 24.45 -20.78 14.82
CA PHE A 85 24.36 -21.64 13.64
C PHE A 85 24.42 -23.11 13.99
N SER A 86 23.66 -23.93 13.27
CA SER A 86 23.62 -25.39 13.42
C SER A 86 23.76 -26.09 12.07
N VAL A 87 24.44 -27.24 12.04
CA VAL A 87 24.50 -28.09 10.85
C VAL A 87 23.18 -28.84 10.71
N ALA A 88 22.43 -28.58 9.65
CA ALA A 88 21.16 -29.26 9.38
C ALA A 88 20.77 -29.18 7.89
N SER A 89 20.01 -30.17 7.44
CA SER A 89 19.36 -30.16 6.13
C SER A 89 17.97 -29.54 6.23
N ILE A 90 17.58 -28.76 5.22
CA ILE A 90 16.21 -28.22 5.10
C ILE A 90 15.17 -29.35 5.00
N LEU A 91 15.60 -30.56 4.60
CA LEU A 91 14.74 -31.75 4.54
C LEU A 91 14.46 -32.38 5.92
N ASN A 92 15.13 -31.92 6.98
CA ASN A 92 14.97 -32.39 8.36
C ASN A 92 15.50 -31.33 9.35
N LEU A 93 14.66 -30.36 9.71
CA LEU A 93 15.03 -29.24 10.56
C LEU A 93 14.94 -29.61 12.05
N PRO A 94 16.00 -29.39 12.86
CA PRO A 94 16.06 -29.80 14.27
C PRO A 94 15.31 -28.84 15.21
N PHE A 95 14.16 -28.34 14.79
CA PHE A 95 13.37 -27.32 15.49
C PHE A 95 11.96 -27.84 15.77
N ARG A 96 11.29 -27.26 16.75
CA ARG A 96 9.89 -27.60 17.04
C ARG A 96 8.94 -26.93 16.04
N ASN A 97 7.67 -27.34 16.08
CA ASN A 97 6.64 -26.70 15.27
C ASN A 97 6.44 -25.24 15.70
N ASP A 98 6.19 -24.34 14.75
CA ASP A 98 5.91 -22.92 14.97
C ASP A 98 6.96 -22.20 15.84
N GLU A 99 8.24 -22.63 15.76
CA GLU A 99 9.33 -22.09 16.57
C GLU A 99 9.76 -20.68 16.14
N PHE A 100 9.66 -20.38 14.85
CA PHE A 100 10.12 -19.12 14.26
C PHE A 100 8.94 -18.32 13.75
N GLU A 101 8.87 -17.04 14.09
CA GLU A 101 7.87 -16.15 13.49
C GLU A 101 8.09 -16.06 11.99
N THR A 102 9.35 -15.94 11.58
CA THR A 102 9.76 -15.78 10.18
C THR A 102 10.83 -16.79 9.77
N VAL A 103 10.72 -17.32 8.57
CA VAL A 103 11.78 -18.06 7.88
C VAL A 103 12.27 -17.21 6.72
N VAL A 104 13.58 -17.10 6.56
CA VAL A 104 14.24 -16.44 5.43
C VAL A 104 15.17 -17.39 4.69
N SER A 105 15.41 -17.13 3.41
CA SER A 105 16.41 -17.85 2.64
C SER A 105 16.85 -17.03 1.43
N ILE A 106 18.14 -17.10 1.10
CA ILE A 106 18.72 -16.48 -0.09
C ILE A 106 19.52 -17.53 -0.84
N ASN A 107 19.16 -17.76 -2.09
CA ASN A 107 19.87 -18.65 -3.01
C ASN A 107 20.15 -20.05 -2.46
N CYS A 108 19.12 -20.70 -1.90
CA CYS A 108 19.25 -22.02 -1.29
C CYS A 108 18.33 -23.06 -1.94
N LEU A 109 17.06 -22.74 -2.15
CA LEU A 109 16.06 -23.72 -2.58
C LEU A 109 16.31 -24.26 -4.00
N GLU A 110 16.95 -23.49 -4.87
CA GLU A 110 17.35 -23.93 -6.22
C GLU A 110 18.37 -25.08 -6.21
N HIS A 111 19.03 -25.33 -5.08
CA HIS A 111 19.95 -26.46 -4.90
C HIS A 111 19.25 -27.78 -4.56
N LEU A 112 17.94 -27.76 -4.29
CA LEU A 112 17.16 -28.97 -4.02
C LEU A 112 16.75 -29.65 -5.32
N ALA A 113 16.77 -30.98 -5.34
CA ALA A 113 16.14 -31.73 -6.42
C ALA A 113 14.62 -31.50 -6.38
N ALA A 114 13.95 -31.51 -7.54
CA ALA A 114 12.53 -31.17 -7.63
C ALA A 114 11.67 -32.11 -6.78
N GLU A 115 12.05 -33.39 -6.66
CA GLU A 115 11.41 -34.38 -5.79
C GLU A 115 11.55 -34.11 -4.29
N ASP A 116 12.57 -33.36 -3.88
CA ASP A 116 12.84 -33.02 -2.47
C ASP A 116 12.11 -31.73 -2.04
N VAL A 117 11.70 -30.89 -3.00
CA VAL A 117 11.02 -29.61 -2.72
C VAL A 117 9.78 -29.80 -1.84
N PRO A 118 8.83 -30.73 -2.12
CA PRO A 118 7.68 -30.93 -1.25
C PRO A 118 8.04 -31.24 0.21
N ARG A 119 9.10 -32.02 0.43
CA ARG A 119 9.59 -32.36 1.78
C ARG A 119 10.22 -31.16 2.46
N ALA A 120 11.06 -30.40 1.76
CA ALA A 120 11.63 -29.15 2.28
C ALA A 120 10.52 -28.17 2.70
N LEU A 121 9.53 -27.96 1.82
CA LEU A 121 8.42 -27.04 2.10
C LEU A 121 7.56 -27.51 3.28
N ALA A 122 7.39 -28.83 3.48
CA ALA A 122 6.72 -29.36 4.66
C ALA A 122 7.48 -29.05 5.96
N GLU A 123 8.82 -29.15 5.97
CA GLU A 123 9.64 -28.76 7.12
C GLU A 123 9.62 -27.25 7.36
N ILE A 124 9.70 -26.44 6.30
CA ILE A 124 9.57 -24.98 6.39
C ILE A 124 8.21 -24.61 6.99
N HIS A 125 7.12 -25.19 6.45
CA HIS A 125 5.76 -25.00 6.97
C HIS A 125 5.66 -25.39 8.44
N ARG A 126 6.29 -26.51 8.83
CA ARG A 126 6.26 -27.01 10.20
C ARG A 126 6.91 -26.04 11.18
N VAL A 127 8.11 -25.54 10.89
CA VAL A 127 8.89 -24.70 11.83
C VAL A 127 8.46 -23.23 11.81
N VAL A 128 7.94 -22.74 10.69
CA VAL A 128 7.48 -21.35 10.56
C VAL A 128 6.12 -21.18 11.21
N ARG A 129 5.95 -20.09 11.94
CA ARG A 129 4.67 -19.70 12.54
C ARG A 129 3.88 -18.79 11.62
N ARG A 130 4.52 -17.84 10.94
CA ARG A 130 3.82 -16.84 10.13
C ARG A 130 4.43 -16.58 8.76
N PHE A 131 5.63 -16.04 8.67
CA PHE A 131 6.14 -15.50 7.40
C PHE A 131 7.28 -16.31 6.80
N ALA A 132 7.30 -16.42 5.48
CA ALA A 132 8.45 -16.92 4.74
C ALA A 132 8.83 -15.90 3.66
N LEU A 133 10.07 -15.40 3.71
CA LEU A 133 10.62 -14.48 2.71
C LEU A 133 11.82 -15.15 2.03
N LEU A 134 11.72 -15.43 0.73
CA LEU A 134 12.74 -16.16 0.00
C LEU A 134 13.21 -15.40 -1.23
N GLN A 135 14.52 -15.44 -1.50
CA GLN A 135 15.11 -15.10 -2.78
C GLN A 135 15.62 -16.39 -3.45
N ILE A 136 15.16 -16.66 -4.66
CA ILE A 136 15.45 -17.93 -5.38
C ILE A 136 15.95 -17.62 -6.79
N ALA A 137 17.05 -18.27 -7.19
CA ALA A 137 17.56 -18.17 -8.55
C ALA A 137 16.66 -18.87 -9.57
N THR A 138 16.40 -18.21 -10.70
CA THR A 138 15.57 -18.73 -11.81
C THR A 138 16.38 -18.96 -13.08
N THR A 139 17.67 -18.63 -13.07
CA THR A 139 18.59 -18.85 -14.18
C THR A 139 19.80 -19.65 -13.68
N PRO A 140 20.31 -20.61 -14.47
CA PRO A 140 21.56 -21.29 -14.12
C PRO A 140 22.70 -20.28 -14.06
N ASP A 141 23.53 -20.33 -13.02
CA ASP A 141 24.78 -19.58 -13.01
C ASP A 141 25.75 -20.19 -14.04
N GLN A 142 26.50 -19.34 -14.76
CA GLN A 142 27.47 -19.84 -15.74
C GLN A 142 28.63 -20.50 -14.98
N GLU A 143 28.81 -21.79 -15.22
CA GLU A 143 29.75 -22.74 -14.59
C GLU A 143 29.26 -23.43 -13.29
N ASN A 144 28.88 -24.71 -13.44
CA ASN A 144 28.83 -25.70 -12.35
C ASN A 144 28.07 -25.26 -11.08
N SER A 145 26.92 -24.59 -11.24
CA SER A 145 26.19 -23.90 -10.16
C SER A 145 25.68 -24.80 -9.04
N GLY A 146 25.55 -26.11 -9.27
CA GLY A 146 24.92 -27.03 -8.32
C GLY A 146 23.42 -26.76 -8.12
N TYR A 147 22.79 -25.96 -9.01
CA TYR A 147 21.34 -25.79 -9.03
C TYR A 147 20.72 -27.05 -9.62
N LEU A 148 19.80 -27.65 -8.88
CA LEU A 148 19.08 -28.86 -9.28
C LEU A 148 17.66 -28.55 -9.75
N THR A 149 17.04 -27.47 -9.25
CA THR A 149 15.72 -27.00 -9.65
C THR A 149 15.80 -25.54 -10.08
N VAL A 150 15.67 -25.29 -11.39
CA VAL A 150 15.71 -23.94 -11.97
C VAL A 150 14.36 -23.67 -12.64
N GLU A 151 13.43 -23.17 -11.84
CA GLU A 151 12.03 -22.96 -12.22
C GLU A 151 11.61 -21.50 -11.97
N GLY A 152 10.60 -21.05 -12.71
CA GLY A 152 10.06 -19.69 -12.60
C GLY A 152 9.21 -19.47 -11.36
N ARG A 153 8.83 -18.21 -11.12
CA ARG A 153 8.04 -17.77 -9.96
C ARG A 153 6.72 -18.52 -9.83
N GLN A 154 6.01 -18.70 -10.93
CA GLN A 154 4.72 -19.37 -10.91
C GLN A 154 4.82 -20.81 -10.39
N TRP A 155 5.85 -21.55 -10.82
CA TRP A 155 6.08 -22.91 -10.34
C TRP A 155 6.34 -22.93 -8.83
N TRP A 156 7.24 -22.06 -8.34
CA TRP A 156 7.51 -21.98 -6.91
C TRP A 156 6.30 -21.55 -6.09
N GLU A 157 5.55 -20.54 -6.54
CA GLU A 157 4.29 -20.13 -5.92
C GLU A 157 3.34 -21.33 -5.78
N ASP A 158 3.16 -22.11 -6.84
CA ASP A 158 2.30 -23.29 -6.82
C ASP A 158 2.78 -24.33 -5.80
N GLN A 159 4.09 -24.59 -5.71
CA GLN A 159 4.65 -25.50 -4.70
C GLN A 159 4.38 -25.00 -3.27
N PHE A 160 4.62 -23.72 -3.00
CA PHE A 160 4.37 -23.11 -1.70
C PHE A 160 2.87 -23.10 -1.35
N PHE A 161 1.99 -22.81 -2.30
CA PHE A 161 0.54 -22.80 -2.05
C PHE A 161 -0.01 -24.19 -1.77
N GLN A 162 0.53 -25.22 -2.43
CA GLN A 162 0.25 -26.63 -2.14
C GLN A 162 0.77 -27.03 -0.75
N ALA A 163 1.94 -26.54 -0.35
CA ALA A 163 2.50 -26.72 0.99
C ALA A 163 1.78 -25.90 2.08
N GLY A 164 0.71 -25.17 1.72
CA GLY A 164 -0.14 -24.49 2.68
C GLY A 164 0.28 -23.06 3.03
N PHE A 165 1.01 -22.40 2.12
CA PHE A 165 1.26 -20.96 2.17
C PHE A 165 0.26 -20.18 1.30
N ARG A 166 0.31 -18.85 1.44
CA ARG A 166 -0.36 -17.86 0.60
C ARG A 166 0.56 -16.66 0.39
N LYS A 167 0.24 -15.77 -0.54
CA LYS A 167 0.88 -14.44 -0.61
C LYS A 167 0.69 -13.70 0.71
N ALA A 168 1.74 -13.07 1.23
CA ALA A 168 1.65 -12.21 2.40
C ALA A 168 1.14 -10.81 2.01
N PRO A 169 0.63 -10.00 2.97
CA PRO A 169 0.17 -8.64 2.68
C PRO A 169 1.21 -7.77 1.94
N GLY A 170 2.47 -7.81 2.38
CA GLY A 170 3.58 -7.07 1.78
C GLY A 170 4.07 -7.56 0.41
N TYR A 171 3.39 -8.51 -0.25
CA TYR A 171 3.85 -9.13 -1.50
C TYR A 171 4.16 -8.10 -2.60
N TYR A 172 3.23 -7.17 -2.87
CA TYR A 172 3.40 -6.16 -3.93
C TYR A 172 4.29 -4.98 -3.53
N THR A 173 4.70 -4.89 -2.26
CA THR A 173 5.73 -3.94 -1.81
C THR A 173 7.10 -4.39 -2.29
N VAL A 174 7.37 -5.70 -2.33
CA VAL A 174 8.60 -6.27 -2.88
C VAL A 174 8.49 -6.44 -4.38
N ASN A 175 7.37 -7.01 -4.83
CA ASN A 175 7.15 -7.41 -6.21
C ASN A 175 6.29 -6.38 -6.95
N ARG A 176 6.94 -5.40 -7.60
CA ARG A 176 6.24 -4.39 -8.40
C ARG A 176 5.41 -5.04 -9.50
N TYR A 177 4.16 -4.62 -9.62
CA TYR A 177 3.15 -5.27 -10.46
C TYR A 177 3.59 -5.47 -11.93
N GLN A 178 4.18 -4.47 -12.58
CA GLN A 178 4.63 -4.59 -13.97
C GLN A 178 5.83 -5.53 -14.13
N ASN A 179 6.70 -5.61 -13.10
CA ASN A 179 7.88 -6.48 -13.13
C ASN A 179 7.48 -7.96 -13.10
N LEU A 180 6.30 -8.29 -12.57
CA LEU A 180 5.77 -9.65 -12.54
C LEU A 180 5.47 -10.24 -13.93
N ASN A 181 5.61 -9.49 -15.03
CA ASN A 181 5.54 -10.04 -16.38
C ASN A 181 6.70 -10.98 -16.73
N HIS A 182 7.84 -10.83 -16.06
CA HIS A 182 9.05 -11.59 -16.33
C HIS A 182 9.67 -12.06 -15.02
N ASP A 183 10.36 -13.18 -15.07
CA ASP A 183 11.24 -13.59 -13.97
C ASP A 183 12.64 -13.06 -14.27
N ASP A 184 13.11 -12.16 -13.43
CA ASP A 184 14.52 -11.77 -13.39
C ASP A 184 15.37 -12.98 -12.94
N ARG A 185 16.71 -12.87 -12.99
CA ARG A 185 17.64 -13.93 -12.52
C ARG A 185 17.35 -14.45 -11.10
N GLN A 186 16.68 -13.62 -10.32
CA GLN A 186 16.32 -13.85 -8.93
C GLN A 186 14.88 -13.40 -8.72
N ILE A 187 14.06 -14.27 -8.16
CA ILE A 187 12.68 -13.95 -7.76
C ILE A 187 12.59 -13.79 -6.25
N HIS A 188 11.59 -13.05 -5.78
CA HIS A 188 11.31 -12.89 -4.36
C HIS A 188 9.91 -13.42 -4.06
N LEU A 189 9.83 -14.37 -3.12
CA LEU A 189 8.57 -14.90 -2.62
C LEU A 189 8.33 -14.35 -1.22
N VAL A 190 7.20 -13.66 -1.06
CA VAL A 190 6.76 -13.08 0.22
C VAL A 190 5.49 -13.80 0.65
N LEU A 191 5.62 -14.72 1.59
CA LEU A 191 4.59 -15.71 1.88
C LEU A 191 4.17 -15.68 3.34
N GLU A 192 2.92 -16.05 3.57
CA GLU A 192 2.34 -16.25 4.90
C GLU A 192 1.81 -17.67 5.02
N LYS A 193 2.04 -18.30 6.17
CA LYS A 193 1.51 -19.62 6.53
C LYS A 193 0.00 -19.52 6.71
N VAL A 194 -0.75 -20.37 6.02
CA VAL A 194 -2.20 -20.45 6.19
C VAL A 194 -2.50 -21.16 7.52
N PRO A 195 -3.40 -20.63 8.37
CA PRO A 195 -3.79 -21.28 9.63
C PRO A 195 -4.31 -22.70 9.42
N SER A 196 -3.95 -23.63 10.32
CA SER A 196 -4.29 -25.06 10.18
C SER A 196 -5.81 -25.33 10.08
N ASP A 197 -6.64 -24.56 10.78
CA ASP A 197 -8.10 -24.66 10.67
C ASP A 197 -8.63 -24.36 9.27
N ALA A 198 -8.02 -23.39 8.60
CA ALA A 198 -8.34 -23.03 7.25
C ALA A 198 -7.81 -24.03 6.22
N GLN A 199 -6.62 -24.58 6.45
CA GLN A 199 -6.01 -25.59 5.58
C GLN A 199 -6.85 -26.87 5.47
N ARG A 200 -7.56 -27.24 6.53
CA ARG A 200 -8.46 -28.42 6.53
C ARG A 200 -9.64 -28.31 5.55
N ARG A 201 -9.92 -27.12 5.01
CA ARG A 201 -11.02 -26.88 4.06
C ARG A 201 -10.48 -26.86 2.63
N THR A 202 -10.34 -28.06 2.04
CA THR A 202 -9.93 -28.26 0.64
C THR A 202 -11.11 -28.78 -0.21
N PRO A 203 -11.26 -28.34 -1.47
CA PRO A 203 -10.49 -27.29 -2.14
C PRO A 203 -10.71 -25.92 -1.48
N HIS A 204 -9.69 -25.06 -1.51
CA HIS A 204 -9.87 -23.69 -1.00
C HIS A 204 -10.85 -22.93 -1.90
N PRO A 205 -11.58 -21.94 -1.36
CA PRO A 205 -12.61 -21.26 -2.11
C PRO A 205 -12.08 -20.47 -3.30
N PRO A 206 -12.89 -20.27 -4.35
CA PRO A 206 -12.47 -19.57 -5.55
C PRO A 206 -12.08 -18.11 -5.31
N LYS A 207 -12.69 -17.39 -4.35
CA LYS A 207 -12.37 -15.98 -4.09
C LYS A 207 -11.16 -15.78 -3.15
N ASP A 208 -10.39 -16.81 -2.81
CA ASP A 208 -9.10 -16.62 -2.15
C ASP A 208 -7.97 -16.52 -3.19
N MET A 209 -7.75 -15.30 -3.71
CA MET A 209 -6.75 -15.06 -4.74
C MET A 209 -5.32 -15.10 -4.21
N SER A 210 -5.11 -15.07 -2.88
CA SER A 210 -3.79 -15.16 -2.25
C SER A 210 -3.14 -16.54 -2.39
N ARG A 211 -3.93 -17.55 -2.72
CA ARG A 211 -3.49 -18.95 -2.91
C ARG A 211 -3.41 -19.36 -4.39
N ARG A 212 -3.42 -18.38 -5.29
CA ARG A 212 -3.35 -18.58 -6.73
C ARG A 212 -2.14 -17.85 -7.29
N SER A 213 -1.44 -18.50 -8.20
CA SER A 213 -0.34 -17.90 -8.96
C SER A 213 -0.87 -17.20 -10.21
N GLY A 214 0.00 -16.44 -10.86
CA GLY A 214 -0.27 -15.88 -12.19
C GLY A 214 -1.13 -14.61 -12.21
N LEU A 215 -1.48 -14.19 -13.44
CA LEU A 215 -2.03 -12.86 -13.73
C LEU A 215 -3.35 -12.59 -13.01
N ASP A 216 -4.25 -13.58 -12.95
CA ASP A 216 -5.59 -13.39 -12.38
C ASP A 216 -5.55 -13.09 -10.88
N SER A 217 -4.62 -13.73 -10.15
CA SER A 217 -4.36 -13.38 -8.75
C SER A 217 -3.83 -11.96 -8.63
N ASP A 218 -2.79 -11.63 -9.39
CA ASP A 218 -2.14 -10.33 -9.28
C ASP A 218 -3.08 -9.19 -9.64
N ARG A 219 -3.83 -9.31 -10.74
CA ARG A 219 -4.79 -8.27 -11.18
C ARG A 219 -5.88 -8.00 -10.16
N THR A 220 -6.23 -9.01 -9.36
CA THR A 220 -7.30 -8.92 -8.37
C THR A 220 -6.82 -8.32 -7.06
N LEU A 221 -5.59 -8.65 -6.64
CA LEU A 221 -5.03 -8.19 -5.38
C LEU A 221 -4.35 -6.82 -5.50
N PHE A 222 -3.71 -6.51 -6.62
CA PHE A 222 -3.00 -5.23 -6.82
C PHE A 222 -3.86 -3.98 -6.54
N PRO A 223 -5.15 -3.90 -6.93
CA PRO A 223 -5.99 -2.76 -6.58
C PRO A 223 -6.09 -2.47 -5.08
N TYR A 224 -6.03 -3.49 -4.22
CA TYR A 224 -5.99 -3.30 -2.75
C TYR A 224 -4.63 -2.77 -2.28
N HIS A 225 -3.53 -3.21 -2.90
CA HIS A 225 -2.23 -2.62 -2.65
C HIS A 225 -2.19 -1.15 -3.07
N TRP A 226 -2.80 -0.79 -4.19
CA TRP A 226 -2.95 0.60 -4.64
C TRP A 226 -3.86 1.42 -3.71
N ALA A 227 -4.93 0.81 -3.17
CA ALA A 227 -5.86 1.46 -2.25
C ALA A 227 -5.20 1.98 -0.97
N LYS A 228 -4.08 1.36 -0.54
CA LYS A 228 -3.32 1.78 0.65
C LYS A 228 -2.87 3.24 0.59
N ASP A 229 -2.60 3.76 -0.62
CA ASP A 229 -2.14 5.13 -0.78
C ASP A 229 -3.26 6.15 -0.51
N PHE A 230 -4.51 5.70 -0.37
CA PHE A 230 -5.70 6.53 -0.16
C PHE A 230 -6.32 6.34 1.22
N ALA A 231 -6.05 5.21 1.86
CA ALA A 231 -6.43 4.91 3.23
C ALA A 231 -5.61 5.73 4.22
N ARG A 232 -6.27 6.47 5.10
CA ARG A 232 -5.63 7.28 6.14
C ARG A 232 -5.65 6.54 7.48
N PRO A 233 -4.75 6.91 8.41
CA PRO A 233 -4.83 6.42 9.77
C PRO A 233 -6.22 6.65 10.38
N GLY A 234 -6.76 5.60 10.99
CA GLY A 234 -8.06 5.57 11.65
C GLY A 234 -9.28 5.64 10.72
N ASP A 235 -9.12 5.56 9.39
CA ASP A 235 -10.24 5.46 8.46
C ASP A 235 -11.04 4.16 8.71
N ARG A 236 -12.37 4.23 8.54
CA ARG A 236 -13.24 3.04 8.47
C ARG A 236 -13.49 2.71 7.00
N VAL A 237 -13.16 1.48 6.61
CA VAL A 237 -13.26 1.04 5.21
C VAL A 237 -14.48 0.14 5.02
N LEU A 238 -15.24 0.40 3.95
CA LEU A 238 -16.28 -0.50 3.45
C LEU A 238 -15.88 -1.02 2.07
N ASP A 239 -15.64 -2.31 1.96
CA ASP A 239 -15.36 -2.99 0.71
C ASP A 239 -16.60 -3.71 0.17
N LEU A 240 -17.03 -3.28 -1.02
CA LEU A 240 -18.19 -3.78 -1.76
C LEU A 240 -17.75 -4.54 -3.03
N SER A 241 -16.47 -4.92 -3.13
CA SER A 241 -15.93 -5.50 -4.35
C SER A 241 -16.39 -6.93 -4.60
N LEU A 242 -16.63 -7.75 -3.57
CA LEU A 242 -17.10 -9.15 -3.68
C LEU A 242 -16.18 -10.11 -4.47
N ILE A 243 -15.03 -9.64 -4.99
CA ILE A 243 -14.15 -10.39 -5.91
C ILE A 243 -13.11 -11.25 -5.20
N ASP A 244 -12.79 -10.94 -3.94
CA ASP A 244 -11.71 -11.59 -3.21
C ASP A 244 -11.90 -11.45 -1.69
N VAL A 245 -11.36 -12.41 -0.94
CA VAL A 245 -11.42 -12.42 0.54
C VAL A 245 -10.12 -11.98 1.22
N PHE A 246 -9.01 -11.90 0.49
CA PHE A 246 -7.70 -11.58 1.05
C PHE A 246 -7.37 -10.08 0.99
N GLY A 247 -7.73 -9.39 -0.08
CA GLY A 247 -7.46 -7.99 -0.37
C GLY A 247 -7.90 -7.04 0.74
N PRO A 248 -9.09 -7.19 1.33
CA PRO A 248 -9.50 -6.41 2.51
C PRO A 248 -8.60 -6.63 3.73
N TYR A 249 -8.17 -7.88 3.96
CA TYR A 249 -7.21 -8.22 5.02
C TYR A 249 -5.82 -7.65 4.72
N MET A 250 -5.35 -7.75 3.48
CA MET A 250 -4.09 -7.16 3.02
C MET A 250 -4.07 -5.65 3.22
N LEU A 251 -5.14 -4.95 2.80
CA LEU A 251 -5.27 -3.51 3.00
C LEU A 251 -5.21 -3.14 4.48
N TYR A 252 -5.88 -3.90 5.35
CA TYR A 252 -5.83 -3.68 6.79
C TYR A 252 -4.42 -3.87 7.37
N GLN A 253 -3.70 -4.93 6.97
CA GLN A 253 -2.35 -5.22 7.47
C GLN A 253 -1.31 -4.19 7.00
N ASP A 254 -1.48 -3.64 5.79
CA ASP A 254 -0.54 -2.70 5.18
C ASP A 254 -0.82 -1.23 5.56
N THR A 255 -1.85 -0.95 6.37
CA THR A 255 -2.27 0.41 6.71
C THR A 255 -2.62 0.58 8.20
N GLU A 256 -2.85 1.82 8.61
CA GLU A 256 -3.28 2.17 9.98
C GLU A 256 -4.79 2.43 10.06
N VAL A 257 -5.59 1.83 9.16
CA VAL A 257 -7.05 1.99 9.19
C VAL A 257 -7.64 1.40 10.47
N ALA A 258 -8.74 1.98 10.94
CA ALA A 258 -9.40 1.52 12.16
C ALA A 258 -10.09 0.16 11.97
N SER A 259 -10.72 -0.03 10.80
CA SER A 259 -11.48 -1.25 10.50
C SER A 259 -11.73 -1.40 9.00
N VAL A 260 -11.95 -2.64 8.57
CA VAL A 260 -12.42 -2.97 7.23
C VAL A 260 -13.64 -3.88 7.33
N VAL A 261 -14.74 -3.49 6.71
CA VAL A 261 -15.94 -4.34 6.55
C VAL A 261 -16.00 -4.78 5.10
N THR A 262 -16.10 -6.09 4.84
CA THR A 262 -16.24 -6.65 3.50
C THR A 262 -17.37 -7.67 3.44
N LEU A 263 -18.00 -7.79 2.27
CA LEU A 263 -19.15 -8.66 2.03
C LEU A 263 -18.74 -9.78 1.07
N THR A 264 -19.06 -11.03 1.44
CA THR A 264 -18.67 -12.19 0.62
C THR A 264 -19.53 -13.42 0.90
N SER A 265 -19.85 -14.18 -0.15
CA SER A 265 -20.42 -15.51 -0.05
C SER A 265 -19.54 -16.51 0.72
N GLU A 266 -18.23 -16.23 0.85
CA GLU A 266 -17.24 -17.08 1.50
C GLU A 266 -16.87 -16.62 2.93
N HIS A 267 -17.71 -15.79 3.56
CA HIS A 267 -17.44 -15.16 4.87
C HIS A 267 -17.02 -16.17 5.97
N THR A 268 -17.59 -17.38 5.99
CA THR A 268 -17.24 -18.41 6.99
C THR A 268 -15.83 -18.96 6.79
N TYR A 269 -15.34 -19.03 5.55
CA TYR A 269 -13.94 -19.35 5.27
C TYR A 269 -13.03 -18.17 5.63
N ALA A 270 -13.40 -16.96 5.20
CA ALA A 270 -12.59 -15.77 5.43
C ALA A 270 -12.40 -15.46 6.93
N ARG A 271 -13.45 -15.59 7.75
CA ARG A 271 -13.35 -15.45 9.23
C ARG A 271 -12.37 -16.43 9.86
N ALA A 272 -12.35 -17.68 9.39
CA ALA A 272 -11.43 -18.70 9.90
C ALA A 272 -9.97 -18.44 9.47
N ASN A 273 -9.76 -17.80 8.31
CA ASN A 273 -8.43 -17.52 7.76
C ASN A 273 -7.80 -16.22 8.27
N PHE A 274 -8.62 -15.18 8.41
CA PHE A 274 -8.16 -13.81 8.59
C PHE A 274 -8.74 -13.17 9.87
N GLY A 275 -9.99 -13.50 10.21
CA GLY A 275 -10.71 -12.87 11.32
C GLY A 275 -10.11 -13.14 12.70
N SER A 276 -9.51 -14.32 12.92
CA SER A 276 -8.81 -14.63 14.19
C SER A 276 -7.54 -13.81 14.39
N GLN A 277 -6.87 -13.43 13.30
CA GLN A 277 -5.64 -12.63 13.31
C GLN A 277 -5.94 -11.12 13.30
N SER A 278 -7.13 -10.72 12.85
CA SER A 278 -7.51 -9.32 12.67
C SER A 278 -9.00 -9.12 12.95
N PRO A 279 -9.41 -8.96 14.22
CA PRO A 279 -10.82 -8.80 14.58
C PRO A 279 -11.45 -7.51 14.02
N ALA A 280 -10.63 -6.54 13.59
CA ALA A 280 -11.07 -5.31 12.93
C ALA A 280 -11.37 -5.49 11.43
N VAL A 281 -11.13 -6.68 10.86
CA VAL A 281 -11.55 -7.04 9.50
C VAL A 281 -12.78 -7.94 9.60
N GLU A 282 -13.94 -7.36 9.34
CA GLU A 282 -15.22 -8.04 9.44
C GLU A 282 -15.66 -8.58 8.07
N PHE A 283 -15.82 -9.89 7.99
CA PHE A 283 -16.38 -10.57 6.82
C PHE A 283 -17.85 -10.87 7.06
N LEU A 284 -18.72 -10.29 6.25
CA LEU A 284 -20.18 -10.40 6.36
C LEU A 284 -20.79 -11.13 5.15
N PRO A 285 -22.01 -11.70 5.29
CA PRO A 285 -22.73 -12.28 4.16
C PRO A 285 -22.93 -11.29 3.02
N GLU A 286 -22.98 -11.81 1.79
CA GLU A 286 -23.07 -11.01 0.56
C GLU A 286 -24.46 -10.37 0.37
N ASP A 287 -24.61 -9.11 0.80
CA ASP A 287 -25.79 -8.25 0.57
C ASP A 287 -25.36 -6.77 0.46
N PRO A 288 -24.66 -6.37 -0.62
CA PRO A 288 -24.09 -5.02 -0.73
C PRO A 288 -25.12 -3.91 -0.68
N LEU A 289 -26.25 -4.07 -1.38
CA LEU A 289 -27.30 -3.05 -1.45
C LEU A 289 -28.06 -2.94 -0.12
N GLY A 290 -28.46 -4.07 0.47
CA GLY A 290 -29.15 -4.07 1.76
C GLY A 290 -28.26 -3.62 2.91
N PHE A 291 -26.95 -3.88 2.84
CA PHE A 291 -25.97 -3.40 3.81
C PHE A 291 -25.78 -1.89 3.71
N ILE A 292 -25.47 -1.36 2.52
CA ILE A 292 -25.18 0.08 2.36
C ILE A 292 -26.40 0.95 2.69
N GLN A 293 -27.62 0.49 2.38
CA GLN A 293 -28.86 1.21 2.72
C GLN A 293 -29.10 1.34 4.23
N LYS A 294 -28.58 0.40 5.04
CA LYS A 294 -28.69 0.43 6.51
C LYS A 294 -27.56 1.22 7.17
N ALA A 295 -26.45 1.43 6.47
CA ALA A 295 -25.34 2.21 6.97
C ALA A 295 -25.73 3.68 7.21
N GLN A 296 -25.10 4.32 8.18
CA GLN A 296 -25.36 5.71 8.57
C GLN A 296 -24.60 6.69 7.66
N THR A 297 -25.06 7.94 7.63
CA THR A 297 -24.37 9.02 6.91
C THR A 297 -23.01 9.29 7.55
N GLY A 298 -21.95 9.31 6.74
CA GLY A 298 -20.58 9.52 7.23
C GLY A 298 -20.03 8.39 8.10
N GLU A 299 -20.60 7.18 8.01
CA GLU A 299 -20.14 5.99 8.74
C GLU A 299 -18.80 5.45 8.22
N TYR A 300 -18.44 5.72 6.97
CA TYR A 300 -17.19 5.23 6.38
C TYR A 300 -16.35 6.38 5.86
N ASP A 301 -15.04 6.17 5.81
CA ASP A 301 -14.06 7.15 5.34
C ASP A 301 -13.47 6.73 3.99
N LEU A 302 -13.53 5.43 3.68
CA LEU A 302 -13.13 4.84 2.40
C LEU A 302 -14.17 3.80 1.97
N VAL A 303 -14.63 3.87 0.73
CA VAL A 303 -15.48 2.85 0.10
C VAL A 303 -14.76 2.29 -1.13
N ILE A 304 -14.74 0.97 -1.27
CA ILE A 304 -14.07 0.26 -2.37
C ILE A 304 -15.10 -0.54 -3.18
N GLY A 305 -15.05 -0.43 -4.50
CA GLY A 305 -15.89 -1.19 -5.43
C GLY A 305 -15.11 -1.61 -6.66
N PHE A 306 -14.36 -2.71 -6.58
CA PHE A 306 -13.54 -3.23 -7.67
C PHE A 306 -14.24 -4.27 -8.56
N SER A 307 -15.53 -4.58 -8.34
CA SER A 307 -16.31 -5.44 -9.25
C SER A 307 -17.13 -4.64 -10.25
N PRO A 308 -17.19 -5.07 -11.53
CA PRO A 308 -18.08 -4.49 -12.53
C PRO A 308 -19.57 -4.85 -12.36
N GLU A 309 -19.90 -5.91 -11.59
CA GLU A 309 -21.22 -6.56 -11.63
C GLU A 309 -22.04 -6.50 -10.34
N SER A 310 -21.50 -5.98 -9.24
CA SER A 310 -22.26 -5.96 -7.99
C SER A 310 -23.41 -4.95 -8.08
N ALA A 311 -24.62 -5.38 -8.42
CA ALA A 311 -25.94 -4.83 -8.00
C ALA A 311 -26.22 -3.31 -8.10
N PHE A 312 -25.41 -2.54 -8.82
CA PHE A 312 -25.33 -1.09 -8.67
C PHE A 312 -25.72 -0.37 -9.97
N HIS A 313 -26.92 0.22 -10.02
CA HIS A 313 -27.17 1.29 -10.97
C HIS A 313 -26.24 2.45 -10.62
N LEU A 314 -25.35 2.83 -11.54
CA LEU A 314 -24.25 3.79 -11.28
C LEU A 314 -24.72 5.04 -10.51
N SER A 315 -25.87 5.60 -10.86
CA SER A 315 -26.46 6.78 -10.22
C SER A 315 -26.90 6.56 -8.77
N SER A 316 -27.71 5.53 -8.48
CA SER A 316 -28.20 5.25 -7.12
C SER A 316 -27.06 4.83 -6.19
N SER A 317 -26.08 4.13 -6.74
CA SER A 317 -24.94 3.57 -6.01
C SER A 317 -23.96 4.65 -5.59
N LEU A 318 -23.64 5.59 -6.49
CA LEU A 318 -22.86 6.77 -6.16
C LEU A 318 -23.55 7.64 -5.11
N THR A 319 -24.89 7.69 -5.13
CA THR A 319 -25.67 8.40 -4.13
C THR A 319 -25.52 7.76 -2.75
N GLU A 320 -25.66 6.44 -2.65
CA GLU A 320 -25.47 5.71 -1.39
C GLU A 320 -24.01 5.77 -0.90
N CYS A 321 -23.03 5.54 -1.79
CA CYS A 321 -21.60 5.69 -1.47
C CYS A 321 -21.28 7.10 -0.96
N SER A 322 -21.81 8.13 -1.63
CA SER A 322 -21.68 9.51 -1.15
C SER A 322 -22.29 9.69 0.23
N ARG A 323 -23.50 9.16 0.47
CA ARG A 323 -24.19 9.31 1.75
C ARG A 323 -23.38 8.71 2.89
N VAL A 324 -22.88 7.48 2.73
CA VAL A 324 -22.15 6.77 3.79
C VAL A 324 -20.73 7.28 3.99
N LEU A 325 -20.13 7.92 2.97
CA LEU A 325 -18.81 8.52 3.09
C LEU A 325 -18.83 9.79 3.94
N SER A 326 -17.84 9.96 4.81
CA SER A 326 -17.55 11.20 5.52
C SER A 326 -17.10 12.30 4.54
N PRO A 327 -17.28 13.59 4.85
CA PRO A 327 -16.75 14.67 4.00
C PRO A 327 -15.24 14.55 3.78
N GLY A 328 -14.78 14.52 2.53
CA GLY A 328 -13.37 14.27 2.22
C GLY A 328 -12.94 12.80 2.28
N GLY A 329 -13.88 11.89 2.54
CA GLY A 329 -13.69 10.44 2.35
C GLY A 329 -13.56 10.08 0.87
N ARG A 330 -13.13 8.84 0.60
CA ARG A 330 -12.75 8.41 -0.76
C ARG A 330 -13.58 7.24 -1.27
N LEU A 331 -13.81 7.24 -2.57
CA LEU A 331 -14.42 6.15 -3.31
C LEU A 331 -13.41 5.64 -4.34
N LEU A 332 -13.08 4.35 -4.27
CA LEU A 332 -12.20 3.67 -5.22
C LEU A 332 -13.01 2.69 -6.06
N LEU A 333 -12.88 2.78 -7.37
CA LEU A 333 -13.65 1.97 -8.32
C LEU A 333 -12.75 1.28 -9.33
N ALA A 334 -13.17 0.13 -9.85
CA ALA A 334 -12.60 -0.46 -11.05
C ALA A 334 -13.64 -0.46 -12.18
N ILE A 335 -13.22 -0.08 -13.39
CA ILE A 335 -14.02 -0.15 -14.61
C ILE A 335 -13.29 -1.12 -15.54
N GLU A 336 -13.94 -2.18 -15.98
CA GLU A 336 -13.33 -3.15 -16.89
C GLU A 336 -13.84 -2.97 -18.32
N ASP A 337 -12.94 -3.16 -19.27
CA ASP A 337 -13.33 -3.45 -20.64
C ASP A 337 -13.59 -4.95 -20.73
N ARG A 338 -14.64 -5.36 -21.45
CA ARG A 338 -14.99 -6.76 -21.66
C ARG A 338 -15.10 -7.13 -23.14
N ALA A 339 -14.89 -6.17 -24.03
CA ALA A 339 -14.92 -6.42 -25.45
C ALA A 339 -13.67 -7.20 -25.91
N PRO A 340 -13.79 -8.19 -26.81
CA PRO A 340 -12.61 -8.88 -27.37
C PRO A 340 -11.74 -7.90 -28.16
N LEU A 341 -10.41 -8.11 -28.27
CA LEU A 341 -9.55 -7.17 -29.03
C LEU A 341 -9.96 -7.09 -30.51
N SER A 342 -10.60 -8.13 -31.04
CA SER A 342 -11.15 -8.17 -32.41
C SER A 342 -12.35 -7.23 -32.64
N ASP A 343 -13.05 -6.87 -31.56
CA ASP A 343 -14.12 -5.87 -31.56
C ASP A 343 -13.82 -4.87 -30.42
N PRO A 344 -12.75 -4.06 -30.55
CA PRO A 344 -12.41 -3.09 -29.54
C PRO A 344 -13.46 -1.98 -29.66
N GLY A 345 -14.58 -2.14 -28.96
CA GLY A 345 -15.68 -1.20 -28.94
C GLY A 345 -15.13 0.19 -28.64
N ALA A 346 -14.96 1.00 -29.68
CA ALA A 346 -14.19 2.23 -29.64
C ALA A 346 -14.77 3.14 -28.55
N GLY A 347 -14.06 3.26 -27.43
CA GLY A 347 -14.47 4.12 -26.34
C GLY A 347 -15.30 3.47 -25.23
N ALA A 348 -15.39 2.14 -25.07
CA ALA A 348 -16.21 1.54 -24.00
C ALA A 348 -15.77 2.00 -22.59
N LEU A 349 -14.46 1.99 -22.32
CA LEU A 349 -13.89 2.50 -21.08
C LEU A 349 -14.06 4.01 -20.95
N GLU A 350 -13.84 4.75 -22.04
CA GLU A 350 -13.99 6.20 -22.11
C GLU A 350 -15.43 6.63 -21.84
N THR A 351 -16.40 5.88 -22.40
CA THR A 351 -17.84 6.08 -22.20
C THR A 351 -18.18 5.81 -20.74
N ALA A 352 -17.77 4.66 -20.20
CA ALA A 352 -18.02 4.31 -18.80
C ALA A 352 -17.41 5.34 -17.83
N LEU A 353 -16.17 5.79 -18.09
CA LEU A 353 -15.51 6.84 -17.33
C LEU A 353 -16.27 8.18 -17.44
N SER A 354 -16.70 8.55 -18.65
CA SER A 354 -17.47 9.78 -18.88
C SER A 354 -18.80 9.76 -18.14
N THR A 355 -19.54 8.65 -18.23
CA THR A 355 -20.79 8.45 -17.48
C THR A 355 -20.54 8.50 -15.97
N LEU A 356 -19.47 7.88 -15.47
CA LEU A 356 -19.08 7.99 -14.06
C LEU A 356 -18.80 9.46 -13.68
N MET A 357 -18.02 10.19 -14.47
CA MET A 357 -17.68 11.59 -14.18
C MET A 357 -18.92 12.50 -14.21
N GLU A 358 -19.87 12.25 -15.11
CA GLU A 358 -21.14 12.99 -15.19
C GLU A 358 -21.98 12.80 -13.92
N HIS A 359 -22.13 11.55 -13.46
CA HIS A 359 -22.93 11.25 -12.26
C HIS A 359 -22.21 11.64 -10.96
N ALA A 360 -20.89 11.52 -10.91
CA ALA A 360 -20.10 11.80 -9.72
C ALA A 360 -19.77 13.28 -9.54
N GLY A 361 -19.68 14.06 -10.63
CA GLY A 361 -19.08 15.40 -10.64
C GLY A 361 -19.75 16.44 -9.74
N ALA A 362 -21.02 16.24 -9.36
CA ALA A 362 -21.71 17.12 -8.41
C ALA A 362 -21.30 16.93 -6.94
N VAL A 363 -20.62 15.82 -6.64
CA VAL A 363 -20.38 15.32 -5.28
C VAL A 363 -18.93 14.93 -5.04
N PHE A 364 -18.23 14.51 -6.09
CA PHE A 364 -16.87 14.00 -6.01
C PHE A 364 -15.92 14.79 -6.90
N HIS A 365 -14.65 14.83 -6.49
CA HIS A 365 -13.54 15.30 -7.31
C HIS A 365 -12.66 14.13 -7.71
N LEU A 366 -12.24 14.08 -8.97
CA LEU A 366 -11.25 13.11 -9.43
C LEU A 366 -9.87 13.34 -8.79
N GLU A 367 -9.31 12.30 -8.18
CA GLU A 367 -7.94 12.30 -7.66
C GLU A 367 -6.94 11.71 -8.64
N THR A 368 -7.20 10.51 -9.16
CA THR A 368 -6.33 9.85 -10.14
C THR A 368 -7.10 8.78 -10.89
N ILE A 369 -6.58 8.43 -12.06
CA ILE A 369 -6.96 7.25 -12.82
C ILE A 369 -5.68 6.43 -13.04
N VAL A 370 -5.80 5.11 -12.90
CA VAL A 370 -4.74 4.16 -13.24
C VAL A 370 -5.26 3.27 -14.36
N LEU A 371 -4.49 3.17 -15.44
CA LEU A 371 -4.73 2.22 -16.51
C LEU A 371 -4.07 0.90 -16.09
N GLN A 372 -4.87 -0.12 -15.78
CA GLN A 372 -4.41 -1.44 -15.37
C GLN A 372 -4.53 -2.43 -16.53
N ASP A 373 -3.43 -3.13 -16.76
CA ASP A 373 -3.23 -4.18 -17.74
C ASP A 373 -3.34 -3.73 -19.20
N ARG A 374 -2.56 -4.38 -20.07
CA ARG A 374 -2.59 -4.19 -21.52
C ARG A 374 -2.86 -5.52 -22.20
N ARG A 375 -3.92 -5.57 -23.00
CA ARG A 375 -4.18 -6.61 -23.96
C ARG A 375 -3.31 -6.39 -25.19
N ILE A 376 -2.60 -7.43 -25.59
CA ILE A 376 -1.66 -7.47 -26.72
C ILE A 376 -1.95 -8.69 -27.59
N VAL A 377 -1.41 -8.72 -28.81
CA VAL A 377 -1.43 -9.91 -29.67
C VAL A 377 -0.02 -10.47 -29.76
N VAL A 378 0.16 -11.72 -29.35
CA VAL A 378 1.43 -12.46 -29.42
C VAL A 378 1.21 -13.67 -30.31
N GLU A 379 1.98 -13.78 -31.40
CA GLU A 379 1.88 -14.89 -32.37
C GLU A 379 0.44 -15.15 -32.89
N GLY A 380 -0.33 -14.07 -33.09
CA GLY A 380 -1.72 -14.15 -33.55
C GLY A 380 -2.74 -14.56 -32.49
N ARG A 381 -2.35 -14.67 -31.21
CA ARG A 381 -3.25 -14.92 -30.07
C ARG A 381 -3.32 -13.72 -29.15
N GLU A 382 -4.51 -13.43 -28.64
CA GLU A 382 -4.69 -12.40 -27.61
C GLU A 382 -4.04 -12.85 -26.30
N ALA A 383 -3.27 -11.96 -25.69
CA ALA A 383 -2.67 -12.12 -24.38
C ALA A 383 -2.85 -10.85 -23.56
N THR A 384 -2.80 -10.95 -22.24
CA THR A 384 -2.82 -9.78 -21.34
C THR A 384 -1.52 -9.73 -20.55
N ILE A 385 -0.93 -8.55 -20.45
CA ILE A 385 0.26 -8.28 -19.64
C ILE A 385 -0.08 -7.29 -18.53
N ARG A 386 0.66 -7.39 -17.42
CA ARG A 386 0.58 -6.46 -16.30
C ARG A 386 1.14 -5.12 -16.71
N ALA A 387 0.31 -4.09 -16.73
CA ALA A 387 0.70 -2.72 -17.09
C ALA A 387 0.05 -1.74 -16.12
N ILE A 388 0.74 -0.68 -15.76
CA ILE A 388 0.26 0.40 -14.89
C ILE A 388 0.73 1.72 -15.49
N ASP A 389 -0.22 2.52 -15.91
CA ASP A 389 0.00 3.92 -16.31
C ASP A 389 -0.88 4.82 -15.45
N VAL A 390 -0.32 5.92 -14.92
CA VAL A 390 -1.05 6.86 -14.05
C VAL A 390 -1.41 8.11 -14.82
N VAL A 391 -2.69 8.48 -14.83
CA VAL A 391 -3.18 9.71 -15.47
C VAL A 391 -4.01 10.56 -14.49
N SER A 392 -3.78 11.86 -14.50
CA SER A 392 -4.36 12.80 -13.52
C SER A 392 -5.65 13.48 -13.97
N GLN A 393 -6.06 13.27 -15.21
CA GLN A 393 -7.27 13.82 -15.82
C GLN A 393 -7.81 12.83 -16.85
N PRO A 394 -9.11 12.85 -17.17
CA PRO A 394 -9.65 12.07 -18.28
C PRO A 394 -8.86 12.40 -19.55
N CYS A 395 -8.32 11.38 -20.20
CA CYS A 395 -7.56 11.47 -21.43
C CYS A 395 -8.00 10.35 -22.36
N ASP A 396 -7.54 10.40 -23.60
CA ASP A 396 -7.71 9.28 -24.54
C ASP A 396 -7.06 8.03 -23.92
N ILE A 397 -7.85 6.96 -23.75
CA ILE A 397 -7.37 5.72 -23.18
C ILE A 397 -6.66 4.98 -24.31
N PRO A 398 -5.37 4.65 -24.19
CA PRO A 398 -4.67 4.05 -25.31
C PRO A 398 -5.23 2.63 -25.58
N PRO A 399 -5.25 2.17 -26.84
CA PRO A 399 -5.88 0.90 -27.21
C PRO A 399 -5.39 -0.31 -26.40
N GLY A 400 -6.29 -1.24 -26.10
CA GLY A 400 -5.97 -2.47 -25.39
C GLY A 400 -5.79 -2.32 -23.87
N VAL A 401 -6.06 -1.16 -23.26
CA VAL A 401 -6.17 -1.11 -21.79
C VAL A 401 -7.33 -2.00 -21.34
N ALA A 402 -7.09 -2.88 -20.36
CA ALA A 402 -8.09 -3.86 -19.95
C ALA A 402 -9.00 -3.33 -18.82
N ARG A 403 -8.49 -2.44 -17.98
CA ARG A 403 -9.19 -1.95 -16.79
C ARG A 403 -8.71 -0.54 -16.39
N LEU A 404 -9.62 0.25 -15.83
CA LEU A 404 -9.31 1.50 -15.14
C LEU A 404 -9.51 1.31 -13.63
N LEU A 405 -8.59 1.84 -12.83
CA LEU A 405 -8.82 2.10 -11.40
C LEU A 405 -9.01 3.59 -11.21
N VAL A 406 -10.11 3.99 -10.57
CA VAL A 406 -10.49 5.40 -10.44
C VAL A 406 -10.60 5.75 -8.96
N ALA A 407 -9.89 6.79 -8.53
CA ALA A 407 -9.98 7.34 -7.18
C ALA A 407 -10.71 8.67 -7.18
N LEU A 408 -11.76 8.75 -6.37
CA LEU A 408 -12.59 9.93 -6.19
C LEU A 408 -12.56 10.37 -4.72
N ILE A 409 -12.50 11.67 -4.47
CA ILE A 409 -12.66 12.26 -3.14
C ILE A 409 -14.01 12.96 -3.03
N LYS A 410 -14.80 12.64 -2.01
CA LYS A 410 -16.07 13.31 -1.72
C LYS A 410 -15.79 14.77 -1.38
N ASP A 411 -16.55 15.68 -1.99
CA ASP A 411 -16.39 17.11 -1.80
C ASP A 411 -16.49 17.47 -0.30
N PRO A 412 -15.39 17.94 0.33
CA PRO A 412 -15.37 18.21 1.75
C PRO A 412 -16.10 19.51 2.12
N THR A 413 -16.46 20.36 1.15
CA THR A 413 -17.11 21.66 1.40
C THR A 413 -18.57 21.50 1.86
N ARG A 414 -19.16 20.31 1.65
CA ARG A 414 -20.49 19.97 2.16
C ARG A 414 -20.36 19.22 3.47
N ASN A 415 -20.56 19.93 4.58
CA ASN A 415 -20.54 19.31 5.91
C ASN A 415 -21.79 18.43 6.12
N SER A 416 -21.65 17.13 5.86
CA SER A 416 -22.74 16.15 5.92
C SER A 416 -22.67 15.22 7.13
N ALA A 417 -21.62 15.33 7.95
CA ALA A 417 -21.43 14.50 9.14
C ALA A 417 -20.59 15.22 10.21
N PRO A 418 -20.80 14.95 11.51
CA PRO A 418 -19.96 15.50 12.59
C PRO A 418 -18.48 15.17 12.38
N PHE A 419 -17.61 16.14 12.63
CA PHE A 419 -16.17 15.94 12.49
C PHE A 419 -15.64 14.99 13.55
N ARG A 420 -14.66 14.18 13.14
CA ARG A 420 -13.88 13.30 14.01
C ARG A 420 -12.42 13.50 13.67
N GLU A 421 -11.53 13.56 14.65
CA GLU A 421 -10.08 13.49 14.39
C GLU A 421 -9.64 12.02 14.46
N THR A 422 -8.99 11.52 13.41
CA THR A 422 -8.54 10.12 13.31
C THR A 422 -7.10 9.99 12.82
N ILE A 423 -6.55 11.05 12.26
CA ILE A 423 -5.20 11.06 11.68
C ILE A 423 -4.18 11.38 12.76
N HIS A 424 -4.51 12.31 13.64
CA HIS A 424 -3.58 12.82 14.65
C HIS A 424 -3.93 12.30 16.05
N GLY A 425 -3.18 11.31 16.53
CA GLY A 425 -3.27 10.82 17.91
C GLY A 425 -2.20 11.45 18.81
N TYR A 426 -2.62 12.12 19.89
CA TYR A 426 -1.70 12.57 20.96
C TYR A 426 -2.29 12.20 22.31
N SER A 427 -1.45 11.71 23.22
CA SER A 427 -1.87 11.41 24.60
C SER A 427 -2.28 12.66 25.38
N LYS A 428 -1.63 13.81 25.09
CA LYS A 428 -1.97 15.14 25.61
C LYS A 428 -1.74 16.19 24.51
N PRO A 429 -2.68 16.39 23.58
CA PRO A 429 -2.48 17.33 22.47
C PRO A 429 -2.28 18.75 22.99
N PRO A 430 -1.38 19.56 22.39
CA PRO A 430 -1.29 20.97 22.70
C PRO A 430 -2.64 21.65 22.46
N LYS A 431 -3.05 22.55 23.38
CA LYS A 431 -4.39 23.16 23.45
C LYS A 431 -4.98 23.65 22.11
N ASN A 432 -4.13 24.11 21.20
CA ASN A 432 -4.54 24.72 19.95
C ASN A 432 -4.18 23.88 18.72
N LEU A 433 -3.24 22.94 18.81
CA LEU A 433 -2.63 22.33 17.63
C LEU A 433 -3.62 21.46 16.83
N LEU A 434 -4.49 20.73 17.55
CA LEU A 434 -5.50 19.84 16.96
C LEU A 434 -6.92 20.34 17.20
N ALA A 435 -7.08 21.60 17.60
CA ALA A 435 -8.39 22.19 17.91
C ALA A 435 -9.16 22.56 16.63
N PHE A 436 -9.18 21.67 15.63
CA PHE A 436 -9.79 21.89 14.33
C PHE A 436 -11.29 22.08 14.46
N GLU A 437 -11.98 21.18 15.16
CA GLU A 437 -13.43 21.25 15.38
C GLU A 437 -13.85 22.54 16.09
N ARG A 438 -13.00 23.06 16.99
CA ARG A 438 -13.24 24.30 17.72
C ARG A 438 -13.03 25.54 16.84
N ASP A 439 -12.01 25.54 16.00
CA ASP A 439 -11.50 26.76 15.37
C ASP A 439 -11.85 26.92 13.88
N TYR A 440 -12.05 25.83 13.14
CA TYR A 440 -12.47 25.86 11.73
C TYR A 440 -13.99 25.95 11.60
N ASP A 441 -14.47 26.63 10.57
CA ASP A 441 -15.90 26.62 10.26
C ASP A 441 -16.29 25.24 9.68
N ASN A 442 -15.38 24.64 8.89
CA ASN A 442 -15.46 23.28 8.40
C ASN A 442 -14.13 22.52 8.65
N PRO A 443 -14.01 21.80 9.77
CA PRO A 443 -12.78 21.09 10.13
C PRO A 443 -12.42 19.94 9.16
N TRP A 444 -13.37 19.42 8.37
CA TRP A 444 -13.07 18.40 7.35
C TRP A 444 -12.11 18.89 6.27
N LEU A 445 -12.02 20.21 6.05
CA LEU A 445 -11.07 20.80 5.10
C LEU A 445 -9.62 20.56 5.49
N VAL A 446 -9.31 20.38 6.78
CA VAL A 446 -7.95 20.09 7.24
C VAL A 446 -7.44 18.80 6.60
N ARG A 447 -8.27 17.75 6.63
CA ARG A 447 -7.94 16.44 6.04
C ARG A 447 -7.76 16.52 4.54
N SER A 448 -8.59 17.28 3.84
CA SER A 448 -8.67 17.26 2.37
C SER A 448 -7.80 18.30 1.68
N LEU A 449 -7.46 19.41 2.32
CA LEU A 449 -6.64 20.49 1.73
C LEU A 449 -5.21 20.53 2.26
N LEU A 450 -4.97 20.13 3.52
CA LEU A 450 -3.77 20.54 4.26
C LEU A 450 -2.89 19.38 4.73
N SER A 451 -3.48 18.36 5.34
CA SER A 451 -2.72 17.29 6.01
C SER A 451 -1.97 16.43 5.01
N MET A 452 -0.70 16.74 4.72
CA MET A 452 0.17 15.86 3.94
C MET A 452 0.60 14.63 4.76
N PRO A 453 0.67 13.43 4.19
CA PRO A 453 0.35 13.08 2.78
C PRO A 453 -1.15 12.85 2.51
N ASN A 454 -2.02 12.95 3.52
CA ASN A 454 -3.43 12.53 3.52
C ASN A 454 -4.42 13.40 2.72
N ARG A 455 -4.04 14.62 2.33
CA ARG A 455 -4.88 15.55 1.57
C ARG A 455 -5.25 15.03 0.18
N ALA A 456 -6.13 15.76 -0.51
CA ALA A 456 -6.46 15.46 -1.90
C ALA A 456 -5.17 15.46 -2.75
N LYS A 457 -4.95 14.40 -3.52
CA LYS A 457 -3.75 14.23 -4.35
C LYS A 457 -3.78 15.04 -5.63
N SER A 458 -4.97 15.22 -6.20
CA SER A 458 -5.16 15.99 -7.42
C SER A 458 -5.02 17.48 -7.18
N LYS A 459 -4.11 18.12 -7.93
CA LYS A 459 -3.96 19.58 -7.95
C LYS A 459 -5.26 20.25 -8.35
N SER A 460 -5.96 19.73 -9.36
CA SER A 460 -7.23 20.27 -9.81
C SER A 460 -8.33 20.16 -8.74
N ALA A 461 -8.37 19.05 -8.00
CA ALA A 461 -9.29 18.90 -6.86
C ALA A 461 -8.98 19.91 -5.76
N LEU A 462 -7.72 20.05 -5.34
CA LEU A 462 -7.29 21.04 -4.34
C LEU A 462 -7.71 22.46 -4.72
N LEU A 463 -7.48 22.85 -5.98
CA LEU A 463 -7.85 24.18 -6.49
C LEU A 463 -9.35 24.38 -6.53
N ARG A 464 -10.14 23.39 -6.96
CA ARG A 464 -11.60 23.47 -6.96
C ARG A 464 -12.15 23.61 -5.55
N ILE A 465 -11.72 22.76 -4.62
CA ILE A 465 -12.13 22.82 -3.21
C ILE A 465 -11.80 24.19 -2.62
N ALA A 466 -10.57 24.68 -2.80
CA ALA A 466 -10.14 25.97 -2.27
C ALA A 466 -10.98 27.13 -2.83
N ASN A 467 -11.24 27.17 -4.14
CA ASN A 467 -12.07 28.20 -4.75
C ASN A 467 -13.53 28.13 -4.29
N THR A 468 -14.10 26.93 -4.14
CA THR A 468 -15.45 26.75 -3.60
C THR A 468 -15.57 27.33 -2.18
N VAL A 469 -14.59 27.04 -1.31
CA VAL A 469 -14.55 27.59 0.05
C VAL A 469 -14.50 29.12 0.02
N LEU A 470 -13.65 29.72 -0.83
CA LEU A 470 -13.58 31.19 -0.95
C LEU A 470 -14.92 31.80 -1.37
N THR A 471 -15.58 31.22 -2.38
CA THR A 471 -16.88 31.67 -2.88
C THR A 471 -17.96 31.55 -1.80
N GLN A 472 -18.01 30.43 -1.07
CA GLN A 472 -19.02 30.17 -0.03
C GLN A 472 -18.79 30.97 1.26
N SER A 473 -17.55 31.39 1.52
CA SER A 473 -17.20 32.11 2.76
C SER A 473 -17.90 33.47 2.92
N GLY A 474 -18.46 34.03 1.85
CA GLY A 474 -19.03 35.38 1.83
C GLY A 474 -18.01 36.45 2.20
N GLY A 475 -16.73 36.17 1.97
CA GLY A 475 -15.63 37.03 2.37
C GLY A 475 -15.52 37.17 3.88
N LYS A 476 -15.71 36.11 4.68
CA LYS A 476 -15.32 36.05 6.11
C LYS A 476 -13.81 35.76 6.23
N ALA A 477 -13.15 36.24 7.28
CA ALA A 477 -11.78 35.81 7.60
C ALA A 477 -11.85 34.68 8.64
N SER A 478 -11.80 33.44 8.17
CA SER A 478 -11.78 32.23 8.98
C SER A 478 -10.59 31.33 8.61
N PRO A 479 -10.24 30.33 9.44
CA PRO A 479 -9.20 29.37 9.12
C PRO A 479 -9.43 28.64 7.78
N ASP A 480 -10.67 28.37 7.40
CA ASP A 480 -11.05 27.77 6.12
C ASP A 480 -10.57 28.63 4.94
N VAL A 481 -10.83 29.93 4.99
CA VAL A 481 -10.37 30.89 3.98
C VAL A 481 -8.85 30.99 3.98
N GLY A 482 -8.24 31.02 5.16
CA GLY A 482 -6.78 31.03 5.30
C GLY A 482 -6.13 29.82 4.64
N ALA A 483 -6.68 28.63 4.87
CA ALA A 483 -6.26 27.38 4.26
C ALA A 483 -6.36 27.40 2.73
N SER A 484 -7.50 27.84 2.21
CA SER A 484 -7.75 27.94 0.77
C SER A 484 -6.82 28.93 0.07
N LEU A 485 -6.58 30.10 0.68
CA LEU A 485 -5.62 31.08 0.17
C LEU A 485 -4.19 30.50 0.15
N ALA A 486 -3.79 29.73 1.15
CA ALA A 486 -2.48 29.11 1.13
C ALA A 486 -2.32 28.11 -0.02
N VAL A 487 -3.31 27.22 -0.21
CA VAL A 487 -3.31 26.27 -1.33
C VAL A 487 -3.17 26.98 -2.68
N LEU A 488 -3.97 28.03 -2.90
CA LEU A 488 -3.94 28.80 -4.14
C LEU A 488 -2.61 29.55 -4.32
N GLY A 489 -2.09 30.20 -3.27
CA GLY A 489 -0.88 30.99 -3.36
C GLY A 489 0.39 30.15 -3.53
N TYR A 490 0.50 28.99 -2.87
CA TYR A 490 1.61 28.07 -3.13
C TYR A 490 1.57 27.53 -4.57
N ARG A 491 0.38 27.35 -5.16
CA ARG A 491 0.28 27.00 -6.58
C ARG A 491 0.82 28.10 -7.49
N LEU A 492 0.60 29.37 -7.16
CA LEU A 492 1.20 30.49 -7.89
C LEU A 492 2.74 30.50 -7.76
N LEU A 493 3.28 30.16 -6.58
CA LEU A 493 4.72 30.05 -6.38
C LEU A 493 5.34 28.93 -7.25
N GLU A 494 4.69 27.77 -7.32
CA GLU A 494 5.14 26.63 -8.10
C GLU A 494 5.01 26.83 -9.62
N THR A 495 4.09 27.69 -10.06
CA THR A 495 3.87 27.93 -11.50
C THR A 495 5.08 28.67 -12.11
N PRO A 496 5.77 28.08 -13.12
CA PRO A 496 6.78 28.78 -13.90
C PRO A 496 6.15 29.92 -14.70
N ASP A 497 6.90 31.00 -14.91
CA ASP A 497 6.54 32.11 -15.82
C ASP A 497 5.17 32.77 -15.56
N ILE A 498 4.69 32.72 -14.31
CA ILE A 498 3.43 33.36 -13.94
C ILE A 498 3.53 34.88 -14.01
N HIS A 499 2.50 35.51 -14.59
CA HIS A 499 2.47 36.95 -14.79
C HIS A 499 2.48 37.73 -13.46
N ALA A 500 3.29 38.78 -13.42
CA ALA A 500 3.44 39.67 -12.27
C ALA A 500 2.10 40.29 -11.81
N SER A 501 1.19 40.59 -12.74
CA SER A 501 -0.14 41.13 -12.44
C SER A 501 -1.01 40.12 -11.67
N THR A 502 -0.97 38.84 -12.04
CA THR A 502 -1.68 37.76 -11.34
C THR A 502 -1.19 37.60 -9.91
N ILE A 503 0.13 37.66 -9.70
CA ILE A 503 0.69 37.63 -8.34
C ILE A 503 0.22 38.86 -7.54
N LEU A 504 0.25 40.06 -8.11
CA LEU A 504 -0.18 41.27 -7.42
C LEU A 504 -1.65 41.25 -7.03
N GLU A 505 -2.52 40.80 -7.92
CA GLU A 505 -3.95 40.63 -7.62
C GLU A 505 -4.14 39.65 -6.46
N PHE A 506 -3.41 38.53 -6.47
CA PHE A 506 -3.50 37.54 -5.41
C PHE A 506 -2.96 38.06 -4.07
N VAL A 507 -1.83 38.77 -4.06
CA VAL A 507 -1.31 39.43 -2.85
C VAL A 507 -2.34 40.41 -2.30
N GLY A 508 -3.06 41.15 -3.16
CA GLY A 508 -4.17 42.01 -2.72
C GLY A 508 -5.27 41.22 -1.97
N LYS A 509 -5.58 39.99 -2.41
CA LYS A 509 -6.52 39.10 -1.69
C LYS A 509 -5.96 38.67 -0.33
N LEU A 510 -4.65 38.41 -0.24
CA LEU A 510 -3.98 38.12 1.03
C LEU A 510 -4.06 39.32 1.98
N ASP A 511 -3.79 40.53 1.49
CA ASP A 511 -3.86 41.76 2.29
C ASP A 511 -5.25 41.99 2.88
N VAL A 512 -6.30 41.77 2.09
CA VAL A 512 -7.70 41.86 2.57
C VAL A 512 -7.97 40.87 3.71
N PHE A 513 -7.43 39.66 3.64
CA PHE A 513 -7.54 38.67 4.72
C PHE A 513 -6.73 39.09 5.95
N LEU A 514 -5.47 39.49 5.76
CA LEU A 514 -4.51 39.83 6.81
C LEU A 514 -4.88 41.11 7.58
N ALA A 515 -5.60 42.05 6.95
CA ALA A 515 -6.10 43.26 7.59
C ALA A 515 -7.15 42.99 8.68
N ARG A 516 -7.75 41.80 8.71
CA ARG A 516 -8.85 41.47 9.64
C ARG A 516 -8.34 40.82 10.93
N PRO A 517 -8.95 41.12 12.08
CA PRO A 517 -8.50 40.58 13.36
C PRO A 517 -8.66 39.06 13.44
N SER A 518 -7.71 38.39 14.09
CA SER A 518 -7.79 36.95 14.37
C SER A 518 -8.89 36.64 15.38
N ARG A 519 -9.69 35.61 15.09
CA ARG A 519 -10.79 35.15 15.96
C ARG A 519 -10.37 34.08 16.96
N ASN A 520 -9.39 33.26 16.58
CA ASN A 520 -8.93 32.11 17.35
C ASN A 520 -7.47 31.77 17.02
N ALA A 521 -6.93 30.73 17.65
CA ALA A 521 -5.54 30.32 17.51
C ALA A 521 -5.18 29.91 16.07
N HIS A 522 -6.04 29.17 15.38
CA HIS A 522 -5.81 28.81 13.98
C HIS A 522 -5.86 30.01 13.03
N SER A 523 -6.66 31.04 13.33
CA SER A 523 -6.65 32.29 12.57
C SER A 523 -5.28 32.99 12.67
N ILE A 524 -4.62 32.90 13.82
CA ILE A 524 -3.25 33.42 14.02
C ILE A 524 -2.25 32.61 13.19
N ARG A 525 -2.35 31.26 13.23
CA ARG A 525 -1.53 30.36 12.40
C ARG A 525 -1.61 30.73 10.92
N TRP A 526 -2.81 30.98 10.38
CA TRP A 526 -2.97 31.36 8.98
C TRP A 526 -2.39 32.74 8.68
N ARG A 527 -2.49 33.72 9.59
CA ARG A 527 -1.82 35.01 9.38
C ARG A 527 -0.30 34.86 9.25
N ILE A 528 0.31 33.99 10.06
CA ILE A 528 1.75 33.69 9.97
C ILE A 528 2.07 33.12 8.58
N SER A 529 1.40 32.03 8.19
CA SER A 529 1.67 31.37 6.91
C SER A 529 1.38 32.26 5.70
N LEU A 530 0.33 33.08 5.74
CA LEU A 530 -0.05 33.94 4.62
C LEU A 530 0.83 35.19 4.49
N ASN A 531 1.34 35.77 5.58
CA ASN A 531 2.37 36.82 5.49
C ASN A 531 3.64 36.25 4.87
N PHE A 532 4.10 35.09 5.34
CA PHE A 532 5.28 34.45 4.76
C PHE A 532 5.11 34.14 3.26
N LEU A 533 3.95 33.59 2.89
CA LEU A 533 3.60 33.32 1.50
C LEU A 533 3.56 34.61 0.65
N ALA A 534 2.99 35.70 1.15
CA ALA A 534 3.00 37.00 0.48
C ALA A 534 4.44 37.49 0.26
N GLY A 535 5.31 37.36 1.25
CA GLY A 535 6.74 37.67 1.14
C GLY A 535 7.44 36.84 0.06
N LYS A 536 7.21 35.52 0.02
CA LYS A 536 7.74 34.63 -1.03
C LYS A 536 7.22 34.99 -2.43
N LEU A 537 5.95 35.37 -2.55
CA LEU A 537 5.37 35.82 -3.82
C LEU A 537 6.00 37.14 -4.30
N GLN A 538 6.24 38.11 -3.40
CA GLN A 538 6.97 39.34 -3.73
C GLN A 538 8.43 39.03 -4.13
N GLN A 539 9.08 38.10 -3.43
CA GLN A 539 10.44 37.66 -3.76
C GLN A 539 10.50 37.04 -5.17
N LYS A 540 9.52 36.20 -5.54
CA LYS A 540 9.41 35.62 -6.89
C LYS A 540 9.26 36.70 -7.98
N MET A 541 8.66 37.85 -7.64
CA MET A 541 8.57 39.02 -8.53
C MET A 541 9.82 39.91 -8.54
N GLY A 542 10.88 39.57 -7.77
CA GLY A 542 12.07 40.41 -7.59
C GLY A 542 11.86 41.63 -6.69
N LYS A 543 10.72 41.74 -5.99
CA LYS A 543 10.38 42.88 -5.11
C LYS A 543 10.88 42.64 -3.69
N LEU A 544 12.21 42.63 -3.53
CA LEU A 544 12.86 42.24 -2.27
C LEU A 544 12.49 43.12 -1.07
N GLY A 545 12.38 44.45 -1.24
CA GLY A 545 11.97 45.35 -0.16
C GLY A 545 10.58 45.02 0.39
N LYS A 546 9.61 44.82 -0.51
CA LYS A 546 8.26 44.37 -0.11
C LYS A 546 8.26 42.99 0.52
N ALA A 547 9.13 42.08 0.04
CA ALA A 547 9.25 40.76 0.63
C ALA A 547 9.71 40.84 2.10
N VAL A 548 10.70 41.70 2.40
CA VAL A 548 11.18 41.96 3.77
C VAL A 548 10.05 42.46 4.67
N GLU A 549 9.25 43.43 4.23
CA GLU A 549 8.11 43.94 5.01
C GLU A 549 7.14 42.83 5.45
N TYR A 550 6.84 41.87 4.57
CA TYR A 550 5.98 40.73 4.92
C TYR A 550 6.66 39.73 5.86
N PHE A 551 7.96 39.50 5.71
CA PHE A 551 8.70 38.63 6.62
C PHE A 551 8.80 39.24 8.02
N GLU A 552 9.03 40.54 8.14
CA GLU A 552 9.02 41.26 9.42
C GLU A 552 7.64 41.17 10.09
N LYS A 553 6.55 41.44 9.35
CA LYS A 553 5.17 41.24 9.83
C LYS A 553 4.91 39.81 10.30
N THR A 554 5.57 38.81 9.71
CA THR A 554 5.44 37.41 10.14
C THR A 554 6.05 37.21 11.52
N LEU A 555 7.24 37.79 11.77
CA LEU A 555 7.98 37.69 13.03
C LEU A 555 7.31 38.43 14.19
N GLU A 556 6.55 39.48 13.92
CA GLU A 556 5.79 40.24 14.92
C GLU A 556 4.57 39.49 15.46
N ILE A 557 4.08 38.45 14.76
CA ILE A 557 2.89 37.71 15.18
C ILE A 557 3.27 36.76 16.34
N PRO A 558 2.54 36.79 17.48
CA PRO A 558 2.88 35.98 18.64
C PRO A 558 2.59 34.47 18.40
N PHE A 559 3.61 33.74 17.94
CA PHE A 559 3.56 32.29 17.65
C PHE A 559 3.03 31.46 18.83
N SER A 560 3.34 31.88 20.07
CA SER A 560 2.90 31.24 21.32
C SER A 560 1.38 31.19 21.49
N LYS A 561 0.62 32.06 20.80
CA LYS A 561 -0.85 32.01 20.81
C LYS A 561 -1.42 30.85 19.98
N PHE A 562 -0.63 30.21 19.13
CA PHE A 562 -0.98 28.98 18.43
C PHE A 562 -0.12 27.80 18.91
N SER A 563 1.16 27.77 18.52
CA SER A 563 2.11 26.71 18.87
C SER A 563 3.54 27.20 18.63
N LEU A 564 4.45 26.89 19.55
CA LEU A 564 5.88 27.15 19.38
C LEU A 564 6.48 26.35 18.21
N LEU A 565 5.88 25.23 17.81
CA LEU A 565 6.36 24.44 16.66
C LEU A 565 6.26 25.19 15.32
N VAL A 566 5.42 26.22 15.23
CA VAL A 566 5.34 27.01 13.99
C VAL A 566 6.56 27.89 13.80
N SER A 567 7.27 28.26 14.88
CA SER A 567 8.51 29.05 14.74
C SER A 567 9.71 28.23 14.28
N THR A 568 9.58 26.91 14.15
CA THR A 568 10.65 26.00 13.70
C THR A 568 10.40 25.43 12.30
N GLN A 569 9.34 25.87 11.60
CA GLN A 569 9.09 25.46 10.21
C GLN A 569 10.00 26.27 9.27
N ASN A 570 10.92 25.57 8.58
CA ASN A 570 11.89 26.14 7.63
C ASN A 570 11.25 26.53 6.29
#